data_AF-D6GUT3-F1
#
_entry.id   AF-D6GUT3-F1
#
_cell.length_a   1.000
_cell.length_b   1.000
_cell.length_c   1.000
_cell.angle_alpha   90.00
_cell.angle_beta   90.00
_cell.angle_gamma   90.00
#
_symmetry.space_group_name_H-M   'P 1'
#
loop_
_entity.id
_entity.type
_entity.pdbx_description
1 polymer ?
#
loop_
_entity_poly.entity_id
_entity_poly.type
_entity_poly.pdbx_seq_one_letter_code
_entity_poly.pdbx_strand_id
1 'polypeptide(L)'
;MFKRKKIKNIKVDDDLLLRANIAQGIKILYLDRPVLFYPENKHYERLKDVFSQISKNIRDLKPKKPRMLVISGDHLDYEILTDEMIQSIIDYLDFLLYLPPPKSLFSKWRKSVELGKMKVPTMSYILNSLLTYKLPDYWKGKMDLYAAISKSILDIMNETSSNKKIVEITDKLKEKTSKTIDKKVSDEYKEKLIKWLNLGLIV
;
A
#
# COMPACT_ATOMS: atom_id res chain seq x y z
N MET A 1 -12.98 -47.86 21.63
CA MET A 1 -11.65 -47.67 21.02
C MET A 1 -11.74 -46.52 20.01
N PHE A 2 -11.44 -45.28 20.43
CA PHE A 2 -11.61 -44.09 19.57
C PHE A 2 -10.41 -43.94 18.64
N LYS A 3 -10.64 -44.07 17.33
CA LYS A 3 -9.64 -43.75 16.31
C LYS A 3 -9.32 -42.25 16.40
N ARG A 4 -8.12 -41.92 16.89
CA ARG A 4 -7.58 -40.56 16.82
C ARG A 4 -7.49 -40.16 15.34
N LYS A 5 -8.32 -39.22 14.90
CA LYS A 5 -8.12 -38.52 13.62
C LYS A 5 -6.73 -37.90 13.67
N LYS A 6 -5.86 -38.28 12.72
CA LYS A 6 -4.59 -37.59 12.47
C LYS A 6 -4.90 -36.11 12.24
N ILE A 7 -4.46 -35.26 13.16
CA ILE A 7 -4.38 -33.82 12.93
C ILE A 7 -3.38 -33.66 11.78
N LYS A 8 -3.84 -33.16 10.63
CA LYS A 8 -2.97 -32.83 9.49
C LYS A 8 -1.92 -31.82 9.97
N ASN A 9 -0.65 -32.12 9.76
CA ASN A 9 0.46 -31.18 9.95
C ASN A 9 0.19 -29.88 9.18
N ILE A 10 -0.33 -28.89 9.90
CA ILE A 10 0.00 -27.46 9.91
C ILE A 10 0.72 -26.97 8.63
N LYS A 11 -0.06 -26.47 7.67
CA LYS A 11 0.32 -25.59 6.53
C LYS A 11 0.61 -24.13 6.96
N VAL A 12 0.83 -23.87 8.25
CA VAL A 12 0.83 -22.52 8.82
C VAL A 12 2.09 -21.73 8.47
N ASP A 13 3.14 -22.39 8.00
CA ASP A 13 4.45 -21.76 7.76
C ASP A 13 4.48 -20.90 6.48
N ASP A 14 3.94 -21.39 5.36
CA ASP A 14 4.00 -20.65 4.09
C ASP A 14 3.06 -19.43 4.06
N ASP A 15 1.89 -19.53 4.70
CA ASP A 15 0.96 -18.40 4.89
C ASP A 15 1.61 -17.28 5.72
N LEU A 16 2.35 -17.65 6.78
CA LEU A 16 3.10 -16.70 7.60
C LEU A 16 4.29 -16.12 6.85
N LEU A 17 5.02 -16.95 6.09
CA LEU A 17 6.17 -16.52 5.31
C LEU A 17 5.78 -15.53 4.20
N LEU A 18 4.64 -15.75 3.53
CA LEU A 18 4.07 -14.80 2.57
C LEU A 18 3.83 -13.44 3.23
N ARG A 19 3.08 -13.43 4.34
CA ARG A 19 2.76 -12.21 5.07
C ARG A 19 3.99 -11.51 5.64
N ALA A 20 4.99 -12.27 6.09
CA ALA A 20 6.26 -11.72 6.57
C ALA A 20 7.03 -11.01 5.45
N ASN A 21 7.10 -11.59 4.24
CA ASN A 21 7.72 -10.94 3.08
C ASN A 21 7.00 -9.64 2.69
N ILE A 22 5.66 -9.67 2.64
CA ILE A 22 4.84 -8.48 2.34
C ILE A 22 5.05 -7.39 3.41
N ALA A 23 4.94 -7.75 4.69
CA ALA A 23 5.14 -6.82 5.80
C ALA A 23 6.56 -6.23 5.82
N GLN A 24 7.58 -7.03 5.49
CA GLN A 24 8.94 -6.56 5.35
C GLN A 24 9.08 -5.56 4.19
N GLY A 25 8.41 -5.82 3.06
CA GLY A 25 8.35 -4.90 1.92
C GLY A 25 7.74 -3.56 2.32
N ILE A 26 6.55 -3.59 2.92
CA ILE A 26 5.87 -2.38 3.41
C ILE A 26 6.76 -1.60 4.38
N LYS A 27 7.41 -2.31 5.32
CA LYS A 27 8.29 -1.72 6.32
C LYS A 27 9.49 -1.02 5.68
N ILE A 28 10.26 -1.73 4.86
CA ILE A 28 11.53 -1.23 4.30
C ILE A 28 11.28 -0.19 3.20
N LEU A 29 10.30 -0.43 2.32
CA LEU A 29 10.06 0.43 1.16
C LEU A 29 9.36 1.73 1.54
N TYR A 30 8.58 1.73 2.64
CA TYR A 30 7.74 2.88 3.00
C TYR A 30 7.83 3.31 4.48
N LEU A 31 7.49 2.45 5.44
CA LEU A 31 7.28 2.88 6.83
C LEU A 31 8.55 3.34 7.56
N ASP A 32 9.67 2.65 7.35
CA ASP A 32 10.96 2.92 8.01
C ASP A 32 11.90 3.77 7.14
N ARG A 33 11.41 4.22 5.99
CA ARG A 33 12.21 4.97 5.03
C ARG A 33 12.58 6.35 5.62
N PRO A 34 13.87 6.73 5.63
CA PRO A 34 14.26 8.10 5.96
C PRO A 34 13.66 9.09 4.96
N VAL A 35 13.46 10.35 5.35
CA VAL A 35 12.84 11.41 4.53
C VAL A 35 13.80 11.87 3.41
N LEU A 36 14.21 10.94 2.55
CA LEU A 36 15.08 11.11 1.40
C LEU A 36 14.35 10.58 0.17
N PHE A 37 14.51 11.27 -0.97
CA PHE A 37 13.77 11.03 -2.21
C PHE A 37 14.06 9.67 -2.88
N TYR A 38 13.33 9.24 -3.92
CA TYR A 38 13.58 8.11 -4.84
C TYR A 38 12.80 8.40 -6.13
N PRO A 39 13.36 8.33 -7.34
CA PRO A 39 14.59 7.63 -7.74
C PRO A 39 15.91 8.40 -7.68
N GLU A 40 15.93 9.74 -7.55
CA GLU A 40 17.19 10.52 -7.58
C GLU A 40 17.99 10.48 -6.27
N ASN A 41 17.75 9.48 -5.43
CA ASN A 41 18.52 9.27 -4.20
C ASN A 41 19.47 8.12 -4.42
N LYS A 42 20.70 8.30 -3.95
CA LYS A 42 21.76 7.28 -3.96
C LYS A 42 21.34 5.92 -3.38
N HIS A 43 20.31 5.89 -2.53
CA HIS A 43 19.79 4.67 -1.93
C HIS A 43 18.69 3.99 -2.79
N TYR A 44 18.32 4.55 -3.95
CA TYR A 44 17.21 4.04 -4.77
C TYR A 44 17.50 2.65 -5.29
N GLU A 45 18.69 2.47 -5.84
CA GLU A 45 19.16 1.18 -6.34
C GLU A 45 19.09 0.13 -5.23
N ARG A 46 19.52 0.46 -4.01
CA ARG A 46 19.39 -0.45 -2.87
C ARG A 46 17.94 -0.80 -2.56
N LEU A 47 17.01 0.14 -2.61
CA LEU A 47 15.59 -0.16 -2.40
C LEU A 47 14.97 -0.95 -3.55
N LYS A 48 15.43 -0.71 -4.77
CA LYS A 48 15.04 -1.46 -5.97
C LYS A 48 15.53 -2.90 -5.89
N ASP A 49 16.74 -3.13 -5.37
CA ASP A 49 17.27 -4.46 -5.07
C ASP A 49 16.43 -5.18 -4.02
N VAL A 50 16.08 -4.47 -2.93
CA VAL A 50 15.19 -5.01 -1.89
C VAL A 50 13.82 -5.35 -2.47
N PHE A 51 13.23 -4.46 -3.27
CA PHE A 51 11.97 -4.70 -3.96
C PHE A 51 12.05 -5.92 -4.89
N SER A 52 13.13 -6.05 -5.66
CA SER A 52 13.37 -7.20 -6.53
C SER A 52 13.44 -8.51 -5.74
N GLN A 53 14.18 -8.52 -4.62
CA GLN A 53 14.30 -9.68 -3.75
C GLN A 53 12.94 -10.08 -3.13
N ILE A 54 12.18 -9.12 -2.62
CA ILE A 54 10.88 -9.38 -2.00
C ILE A 54 9.87 -9.88 -3.05
N SER A 55 9.87 -9.26 -4.24
CA SER A 55 9.04 -9.67 -5.37
C SER A 55 9.35 -11.10 -5.80
N LYS A 56 10.64 -11.48 -5.84
CA LYS A 56 11.08 -12.85 -6.10
C LYS A 56 10.56 -13.80 -5.01
N ASN A 57 10.76 -13.47 -3.74
CA ASN A 57 10.31 -14.31 -2.63
C ASN A 57 8.79 -14.57 -2.69
N ILE A 58 7.98 -13.55 -2.99
CA ILE A 58 6.52 -13.70 -3.11
C ILE A 58 6.16 -14.65 -4.27
N ARG A 59 6.80 -14.49 -5.43
CA ARG A 59 6.57 -15.37 -6.60
C ARG A 59 6.98 -16.81 -6.31
N ASP A 60 8.11 -17.03 -5.65
CA ASP A 60 8.65 -18.35 -5.32
C ASP A 60 7.78 -19.12 -4.32
N LEU A 61 6.89 -18.43 -3.59
CA LEU A 61 5.92 -19.07 -2.71
C LEU A 61 4.68 -19.61 -3.46
N LYS A 62 4.39 -19.13 -4.68
CA LYS A 62 3.20 -19.56 -5.45
C LYS A 62 3.02 -21.07 -5.55
N PRO A 63 4.04 -21.89 -5.89
CA PRO A 63 3.88 -23.34 -6.01
C PRO A 63 3.41 -24.02 -4.73
N LYS A 64 3.67 -23.40 -3.58
CA LYS A 64 3.25 -23.88 -2.25
C LYS A 64 1.80 -23.57 -1.92
N LYS A 65 1.12 -22.78 -2.76
CA LYS A 65 -0.28 -22.36 -2.60
C LYS A 65 -0.56 -21.70 -1.23
N PRO A 66 0.23 -20.69 -0.82
CA PRO A 66 -0.04 -19.94 0.41
C PRO A 66 -1.38 -19.21 0.27
N ARG A 67 -1.96 -18.85 1.41
CA ARG A 67 -3.21 -18.09 1.48
C ARG A 67 -2.96 -16.68 1.97
N MET A 68 -3.62 -15.73 1.33
CA MET A 68 -3.63 -14.32 1.70
C MET A 68 -4.95 -13.98 2.39
N LEU A 69 -4.90 -13.05 3.34
CA LEU A 69 -6.11 -12.47 3.91
C LEU A 69 -6.72 -11.50 2.88
N VAL A 70 -8.00 -11.69 2.55
CA VAL A 70 -8.76 -10.85 1.64
C VAL A 70 -9.98 -10.29 2.39
N ILE A 71 -10.27 -9.02 2.16
CA ILE A 71 -11.45 -8.30 2.64
C ILE A 71 -12.49 -8.32 1.52
N SER A 72 -13.61 -8.99 1.77
CA SER A 72 -14.72 -9.13 0.84
C SER A 72 -15.99 -8.62 1.50
N GLY A 73 -16.30 -7.33 1.28
CA GLY A 73 -17.36 -6.64 2.02
C GLY A 73 -17.03 -6.55 3.50
N ASP A 74 -17.92 -7.07 4.36
CA ASP A 74 -17.75 -7.07 5.83
C ASP A 74 -17.03 -8.32 6.35
N HIS A 75 -16.55 -9.19 5.47
CA HIS A 75 -15.93 -10.47 5.83
C HIS A 75 -14.42 -10.47 5.53
N LEU A 76 -13.69 -11.19 6.39
CA LEU A 76 -12.26 -11.45 6.26
C LEU A 76 -12.07 -12.93 5.93
N ASP A 77 -11.63 -13.21 4.71
CA ASP A 77 -11.44 -14.56 4.19
C ASP A 77 -9.98 -14.85 3.87
N TYR A 78 -9.63 -16.14 3.81
CA TYR A 78 -8.30 -16.59 3.37
C TYR A 78 -8.41 -17.24 2.00
N GLU A 79 -7.87 -16.57 0.99
CA GLU A 79 -7.89 -17.04 -0.39
C GLU A 79 -6.51 -17.56 -0.82
N ILE A 80 -6.49 -18.58 -1.68
CA ILE A 80 -5.24 -19.09 -2.25
C ILE A 80 -4.64 -18.02 -3.16
N LEU A 81 -3.34 -17.77 -2.97
CA LEU A 81 -2.60 -16.79 -3.74
C LEU A 81 -2.64 -17.10 -5.25
N THR A 82 -3.24 -16.20 -6.03
CA THR A 82 -3.31 -16.28 -7.50
C THR A 82 -2.23 -15.41 -8.16
N ASP A 83 -2.01 -15.58 -9.46
CA ASP A 83 -1.09 -14.71 -10.23
C ASP A 83 -1.51 -13.24 -10.20
N GLU A 84 -2.83 -13.00 -10.27
CA GLU A 84 -3.37 -11.66 -10.21
C GLU A 84 -3.13 -11.00 -8.84
N MET A 85 -3.27 -11.76 -7.75
CA MET A 85 -2.95 -11.27 -6.40
C MET A 85 -1.46 -10.99 -6.26
N ILE A 86 -0.60 -11.88 -6.77
CA ILE A 86 0.86 -11.68 -6.77
C ILE A 86 1.22 -10.40 -7.49
N GLN A 87 0.69 -10.21 -8.71
CA GLN A 87 0.97 -9.00 -9.48
C GLN A 87 0.48 -7.76 -8.75
N SER A 88 -0.74 -7.80 -8.19
CA SER A 88 -1.29 -6.69 -7.40
C SER A 88 -0.44 -6.33 -6.17
N ILE A 89 0.07 -7.33 -5.44
CA ILE A 89 0.97 -7.14 -4.29
C ILE A 89 2.28 -6.50 -4.76
N ILE A 90 2.83 -6.95 -5.87
CA ILE A 90 4.09 -6.41 -6.42
C ILE A 90 3.89 -4.98 -6.92
N ASP A 91 2.79 -4.71 -7.63
CA ASP A 91 2.42 -3.36 -8.07
C ASP A 91 2.24 -2.42 -6.89
N TYR A 92 1.68 -2.91 -5.78
CA TYR A 92 1.58 -2.14 -4.54
C TYR A 92 2.94 -1.84 -3.93
N LEU A 93 3.84 -2.82 -3.85
CA LEU A 93 5.20 -2.62 -3.32
C LEU A 93 6.00 -1.64 -4.19
N ASP A 94 5.82 -1.67 -5.51
CA ASP A 94 6.40 -0.70 -6.43
C ASP A 94 5.79 0.68 -6.23
N PHE A 95 4.46 0.78 -6.10
CA PHE A 95 3.77 2.01 -5.73
C PHE A 95 4.33 2.67 -4.47
N LEU A 96 4.62 1.87 -3.43
CA LEU A 96 5.22 2.36 -2.19
C LEU A 96 6.60 3.00 -2.38
N LEU A 97 7.40 2.55 -3.36
CA LEU A 97 8.69 3.18 -3.69
C LEU A 97 8.52 4.60 -4.24
N TYR A 98 7.46 4.82 -5.03
CA TYR A 98 7.16 6.11 -5.66
C TYR A 98 6.51 7.12 -4.73
N LEU A 99 5.96 6.69 -3.59
CA LEU A 99 5.34 7.59 -2.63
C LEU A 99 6.40 8.43 -1.90
N PRO A 100 6.12 9.73 -1.66
CA PRO A 100 7.00 10.53 -0.83
C PRO A 100 6.92 10.01 0.61
N PRO A 101 8.05 9.86 1.31
CA PRO A 101 8.03 9.59 2.73
C PRO A 101 7.46 10.84 3.44
N PRO A 102 6.55 10.70 4.42
CA PRO A 102 5.98 11.84 5.11
C PRO A 102 7.06 12.60 5.89
N LYS A 103 7.01 13.93 5.80
CA LYS A 103 8.01 14.83 6.40
C LYS A 103 7.99 14.85 7.93
N SER A 104 6.90 14.44 8.57
CA SER A 104 6.62 14.85 9.94
C SER A 104 6.84 13.74 10.95
N LEU A 105 7.87 13.91 11.78
CA LEU A 105 8.00 13.26 13.09
C LEU A 105 6.80 13.57 14.02
N PHE A 106 5.98 14.58 13.68
CA PHE A 106 4.85 15.09 14.46
C PHE A 106 3.48 14.86 13.79
N SER A 107 3.40 13.99 12.78
CA SER A 107 2.10 13.64 12.20
C SER A 107 1.22 12.96 13.25
N LYS A 108 0.09 13.59 13.59
CA LYS A 108 -0.95 12.99 14.45
C LYS A 108 -1.72 11.86 13.76
N TRP A 109 -1.42 11.57 12.49
CA TRP A 109 -2.11 10.57 11.69
C TRP A 109 -1.56 9.19 12.03
N ARG A 110 -2.46 8.23 12.28
CA ARG A 110 -2.07 6.85 12.57
C ARG A 110 -1.32 6.27 11.38
N LYS A 111 -0.01 6.07 11.53
CA LYS A 111 0.88 5.65 10.43
C LYS A 111 0.50 4.29 9.86
N SER A 112 0.11 3.37 10.74
CA SER A 112 -0.15 1.97 10.38
C SER A 112 -1.15 1.31 11.33
N VAL A 113 -1.75 0.23 10.86
CA VAL A 113 -2.59 -0.70 11.61
C VAL A 113 -1.99 -2.11 11.48
N GLU A 114 -2.29 -2.99 12.43
CA GLU A 114 -1.95 -4.41 12.30
C GLU A 114 -3.15 -5.16 11.71
N LEU A 115 -2.95 -5.81 10.57
CA LEU A 115 -3.95 -6.61 9.87
C LEU A 115 -3.33 -7.95 9.48
N GLY A 116 -3.92 -9.07 9.90
CA GLY A 116 -3.41 -10.40 9.57
C GLY A 116 -1.95 -10.66 10.00
N LYS A 117 -1.47 -10.02 11.09
CA LYS A 117 -0.06 -10.00 11.53
C LYS A 117 0.91 -9.23 10.63
N MET A 118 0.38 -8.37 9.75
CA MET A 118 1.15 -7.44 8.94
C MET A 118 0.93 -6.01 9.46
N LYS A 119 1.99 -5.24 9.57
CA LYS A 119 1.90 -3.80 9.84
C LYS A 119 1.73 -3.07 8.51
N VAL A 120 0.54 -2.54 8.26
CA VAL A 120 0.13 -1.94 6.98
C VAL A 120 -0.17 -0.45 7.15
N PRO A 121 0.18 0.42 6.19
CA PRO A 121 -0.06 1.85 6.29
C PRO A 121 -1.55 2.17 6.18
N THR A 122 -1.97 3.28 6.78
CA THR A 122 -3.33 3.77 6.56
C THR A 122 -3.42 4.59 5.28
N MET A 123 -4.53 4.55 4.56
CA MET A 123 -4.79 5.44 3.41
C MET A 123 -4.65 6.90 3.82
N SER A 124 -5.13 7.22 5.02
CA SER A 124 -5.01 8.52 5.65
C SER A 124 -3.54 8.96 5.74
N TYR A 125 -2.62 8.08 6.16
CA TYR A 125 -1.19 8.38 6.22
C TYR A 125 -0.56 8.55 4.83
N ILE A 126 -0.97 7.74 3.84
CA ILE A 126 -0.53 7.88 2.44
C ILE A 126 -0.96 9.24 1.87
N LEU A 127 -2.24 9.60 2.03
CA LEU A 127 -2.80 10.87 1.62
C LEU A 127 -2.05 12.04 2.26
N ASN A 128 -1.83 12.00 3.57
CA ASN A 128 -1.06 13.04 4.24
C ASN A 128 0.37 13.15 3.68
N SER A 129 1.01 12.04 3.31
CA SER A 129 2.34 12.04 2.70
C SER A 129 2.35 12.76 1.36
N LEU A 130 1.35 12.49 0.51
CA LEU A 130 1.17 13.15 -0.79
C LEU A 130 0.93 14.66 -0.65
N LEU A 131 0.12 15.06 0.35
CA LEU A 131 -0.30 16.45 0.53
C LEU A 131 0.70 17.32 1.27
N THR A 132 1.43 16.79 2.25
CA THR A 132 2.25 17.62 3.16
C THR A 132 3.73 17.63 2.79
N TYR A 133 4.14 16.82 1.84
CA TYR A 133 5.52 16.86 1.35
C TYR A 133 5.77 18.18 0.59
N LYS A 134 6.83 18.92 0.99
CA LYS A 134 7.38 20.00 0.16
C LYS A 134 8.13 19.32 -0.98
N LEU A 135 7.59 19.46 -2.18
CA LEU A 135 8.06 18.78 -3.36
C LEU A 135 9.32 19.51 -3.86
N PRO A 136 10.50 18.85 -3.89
CA PRO A 136 11.66 19.38 -4.58
C PRO A 136 11.34 19.62 -6.06
N ASP A 137 12.09 20.50 -6.72
CA ASP A 137 11.79 20.93 -8.10
C ASP A 137 11.66 19.79 -9.11
N TYR A 138 12.36 18.68 -8.89
CA TYR A 138 12.31 17.49 -9.74
C TYR A 138 11.04 16.62 -9.57
N TRP A 139 10.18 16.86 -8.55
CA TRP A 139 8.84 16.24 -8.45
C TRP A 139 7.78 16.97 -9.27
N LYS A 140 8.07 18.18 -9.77
CA LYS A 140 7.07 18.99 -10.50
C LYS A 140 6.46 18.22 -11.68
N GLY A 141 7.23 17.34 -12.34
CA GLY A 141 6.76 16.49 -13.43
C GLY A 141 5.82 15.34 -13.04
N LYS A 142 5.63 15.07 -11.74
CA LYS A 142 4.74 14.03 -11.21
C LYS A 142 3.57 14.60 -10.39
N MET A 143 3.42 15.93 -10.34
CA MET A 143 2.36 16.61 -9.59
C MET A 143 0.96 16.14 -9.99
N ASP A 144 0.71 16.05 -11.30
CA ASP A 144 -0.60 15.65 -11.82
C ASP A 144 -0.93 14.20 -11.42
N LEU A 145 0.07 13.32 -11.40
CA LEU A 145 -0.07 11.93 -10.92
C LEU A 145 -0.41 11.88 -9.42
N TYR A 146 0.32 12.61 -8.58
CA TYR A 146 0.06 12.62 -7.14
C TYR A 146 -1.25 13.29 -6.77
N ALA A 147 -1.68 14.29 -7.54
CA ALA A 147 -3.01 14.87 -7.41
C ALA A 147 -4.10 13.86 -7.78
N ALA A 148 -3.92 13.11 -8.87
CA ALA A 148 -4.83 12.03 -9.24
C ALA A 148 -4.93 10.97 -8.13
N ILE A 149 -3.79 10.47 -7.62
CA ILE A 149 -3.77 9.50 -6.50
C ILE A 149 -4.46 10.06 -5.26
N SER A 150 -4.16 11.31 -4.89
CA SER A 150 -4.75 11.96 -3.72
C SER A 150 -6.27 12.11 -3.88
N LYS A 151 -6.73 12.47 -5.08
CA LYS A 151 -8.15 12.53 -5.42
C LYS A 151 -8.80 11.14 -5.31
N SER A 152 -8.19 10.10 -5.87
CA SER A 152 -8.71 8.73 -5.75
C SER A 152 -8.87 8.29 -4.29
N ILE A 153 -7.88 8.59 -3.43
CA ILE A 153 -7.97 8.29 -1.99
C ILE A 153 -9.12 9.07 -1.35
N LEU A 154 -9.27 10.36 -1.67
CA LEU A 154 -10.37 11.18 -1.17
C LEU A 154 -11.74 10.66 -1.61
N ASP A 155 -11.89 10.28 -2.88
CA ASP A 155 -13.14 9.75 -3.42
C ASP A 155 -13.53 8.48 -2.67
N ILE A 156 -12.58 7.56 -2.44
CA ILE A 156 -12.82 6.35 -1.63
C ILE A 156 -13.19 6.72 -0.18
N MET A 157 -12.48 7.67 0.44
CA MET A 157 -12.76 8.10 1.82
C MET A 157 -14.12 8.79 1.95
N ASN A 158 -14.57 9.55 0.95
CA ASN A 158 -15.89 10.19 0.92
C ASN A 158 -17.01 9.17 0.74
N GLU A 159 -16.81 8.17 -0.11
CA GLU A 159 -17.77 7.08 -0.33
C GLU A 159 -17.92 6.19 0.91
N THR A 160 -16.91 6.14 1.77
CA THR A 160 -16.87 5.32 2.98
C THR A 160 -17.11 6.08 4.29
N SER A 161 -17.08 7.42 4.31
CA SER A 161 -17.20 8.21 5.55
C SER A 161 -17.83 9.59 5.38
N SER A 162 -18.72 9.95 6.31
CA SER A 162 -19.36 11.28 6.41
C SER A 162 -18.46 12.31 7.12
N ASN A 163 -17.19 12.47 6.72
CA ASN A 163 -16.17 13.10 7.57
C ASN A 163 -15.78 14.54 7.18
N LYS A 164 -15.94 15.51 8.11
CA LYS A 164 -15.62 16.95 7.93
C LYS A 164 -14.13 17.24 7.61
N LYS A 165 -13.19 16.33 7.93
CA LYS A 165 -11.75 16.49 7.63
C LYS A 165 -11.42 16.49 6.13
N ILE A 166 -12.35 16.04 5.28
CA ILE A 166 -12.14 15.91 3.84
C ILE A 166 -12.16 17.29 3.13
N VAL A 167 -12.86 18.28 3.69
CA VAL A 167 -12.95 19.64 3.13
C VAL A 167 -11.57 20.34 3.15
N GLU A 168 -10.89 20.37 4.31
CA GLU A 168 -9.54 20.97 4.44
C GLU A 168 -8.49 20.29 3.53
N ILE A 169 -8.67 19.02 3.23
CA ILE A 169 -7.77 18.25 2.36
C ILE A 169 -8.05 18.55 0.88
N THR A 170 -9.33 18.68 0.53
CA THR A 170 -9.76 19.07 -0.81
C THR A 170 -9.22 20.44 -1.18
N ASP A 171 -9.19 21.38 -0.23
CA ASP A 171 -8.64 22.72 -0.46
C ASP A 171 -7.11 22.69 -0.65
N LYS A 172 -6.38 21.88 0.14
CA LYS A 172 -4.94 21.63 -0.07
C LYS A 172 -4.60 20.99 -1.42
N LEU A 173 -5.50 20.20 -1.98
CA LEU A 173 -5.34 19.65 -3.34
C LEU A 173 -5.48 20.73 -4.39
N LYS A 174 -6.53 21.55 -4.30
CA LYS A 174 -6.77 22.66 -5.23
C LYS A 174 -5.61 23.65 -5.26
N GLU A 175 -5.01 23.96 -4.11
CA GLU A 175 -3.84 24.86 -4.02
C GLU A 175 -2.58 24.30 -4.71
N LYS A 176 -2.45 22.96 -4.80
CA LYS A 176 -1.26 22.30 -5.36
C LYS A 176 -1.36 21.95 -6.84
N THR A 177 -2.54 22.05 -7.44
CA THR A 177 -2.77 21.73 -8.86
C THR A 177 -3.20 22.94 -9.65
N SER A 178 -2.41 23.34 -10.65
CA SER A 178 -2.78 24.38 -11.62
C SER A 178 -3.51 23.84 -12.86
N LYS A 179 -3.82 22.53 -12.91
CA LYS A 179 -4.44 21.84 -14.04
C LYS A 179 -5.61 20.98 -13.59
N THR A 180 -6.56 20.77 -14.49
CA THR A 180 -7.65 19.79 -14.33
C THR A 180 -7.05 18.39 -14.14
N ILE A 181 -7.33 17.77 -12.99
CA ILE A 181 -6.87 16.41 -12.68
C ILE A 181 -7.37 15.44 -13.76
N ASP A 182 -6.47 14.65 -14.34
CA ASP A 182 -6.82 13.64 -15.34
C ASP A 182 -7.74 12.58 -14.72
N LYS A 183 -8.99 12.57 -15.19
CA LYS A 183 -10.02 11.65 -14.69
C LYS A 183 -9.66 10.19 -14.95
N LYS A 184 -9.06 9.86 -16.09
CA LYS A 184 -8.72 8.48 -16.44
C LYS A 184 -7.65 7.92 -15.51
N VAL A 185 -6.62 8.72 -15.22
CA VAL A 185 -5.57 8.33 -14.26
C VAL A 185 -6.16 8.20 -12.84
N SER A 186 -7.05 9.11 -12.46
CA SER A 186 -7.74 9.05 -11.17
C SER A 186 -8.58 7.77 -11.00
N ASP A 187 -9.33 7.38 -12.04
CA ASP A 187 -10.16 6.18 -12.03
C ASP A 187 -9.30 4.91 -11.95
N GLU A 188 -8.19 4.85 -12.70
CA GLU A 188 -7.23 3.73 -12.64
C GLU A 188 -6.64 3.55 -11.24
N TYR A 189 -6.23 4.65 -10.58
CA TYR A 189 -5.71 4.56 -9.21
C TYR A 189 -6.80 4.23 -8.20
N LYS A 190 -8.05 4.64 -8.42
CA LYS A 190 -9.17 4.24 -7.57
C LYS A 190 -9.35 2.73 -7.58
N GLU A 191 -9.33 2.10 -8.76
CA GLU A 191 -9.42 0.64 -8.90
C GLU A 191 -8.25 -0.07 -8.19
N LYS A 192 -7.02 0.41 -8.39
CA LYS A 192 -5.82 -0.12 -7.72
C LYS A 192 -5.93 -0.03 -6.20
N LEU A 193 -6.34 1.12 -5.67
CA LEU A 193 -6.50 1.35 -4.24
C LEU A 193 -7.57 0.43 -3.63
N ILE A 194 -8.72 0.26 -4.29
CA ILE A 194 -9.76 -0.68 -3.85
C ILE A 194 -9.21 -2.12 -3.83
N LYS A 195 -8.45 -2.51 -4.85
CA LYS A 195 -7.82 -3.84 -4.89
C LYS A 195 -6.83 -4.04 -3.73
N TRP A 196 -6.03 -3.02 -3.40
CA TRP A 196 -5.08 -3.09 -2.29
C TRP A 196 -5.75 -3.06 -0.91
N LEU A 197 -6.87 -2.35 -0.77
CA LEU A 197 -7.75 -2.43 0.40
C LEU A 197 -8.27 -3.87 0.57
N ASN A 198 -8.82 -4.45 -0.50
CA ASN A 198 -9.33 -5.82 -0.47
C ASN A 198 -8.24 -6.85 -0.17
N LEU A 199 -6.99 -6.62 -0.57
CA LEU A 199 -5.87 -7.50 -0.20
C LEU A 199 -5.30 -7.23 1.20
N GLY A 200 -5.89 -6.29 1.95
CA GLY A 200 -5.41 -5.92 3.29
C GLY A 200 -4.00 -5.32 3.29
N LEU A 201 -3.59 -4.68 2.19
CA LEU A 201 -2.25 -4.09 2.02
C LEU A 201 -2.20 -2.63 2.51
N ILE A 202 -3.36 -1.98 2.55
CA ILE A 202 -3.65 -0.64 3.09
C ILE A 202 -4.98 -0.69 3.85
N VAL A 203 -5.19 0.24 4.79
CA VAL A 203 -6.42 0.35 5.59
C VAL A 203 -6.91 1.80 5.69
#